data_AF-A0AAJ6UK46-F1
#
_entry.id   AF-A0AAJ6UK46-F1
#
_cell.length_a   1.000
_cell.length_b   1.000
_cell.length_c   1.000
_cell.angle_alpha   90.00
_cell.angle_beta   90.00
_cell.angle_gamma   90.00
#
_symmetry.space_group_name_H-M   'P 1'
#
loop_
_entity.id
_entity.type
_entity.pdbx_description
1 polymer ?
#
loop_
_entity_poly.entity_id
_entity_poly.type
_entity_poly.pdbx_seq_one_letter_code
_entity_poly.pdbx_strand_id
1 'polypeptide(L)'
;MANWKQLEVHTEDQTPQKWSVSLSEDMFKRFFALGSPVVHRSFGDGSLFSPLLFGKYFDPSDAFPLWEFESDVLLSNLRSSGKTNIDWFQTDDAYVLKADLSAGLENNTVQFFVEHGKIMEISGQWKPKRDQSKTKDWRSGNWWEYGYVRRLELPGDADWKDTEAYVRNDLFLEVRIPKSSLDSDTPPAPGKGILAKISDHL
;
A
#
# COMPACT_ATOMS: atom_id res chain seq x y z
N MET A 1 -23.83 -5.27 -13.50
CA MET A 1 -23.64 -4.30 -12.40
C MET A 1 -22.21 -4.45 -11.91
N ALA A 2 -21.40 -3.39 -11.91
CA ALA A 2 -20.03 -3.47 -11.42
C ALA A 2 -20.06 -3.62 -9.89
N ASN A 3 -19.31 -4.58 -9.35
CA ASN A 3 -19.26 -4.84 -7.90
C ASN A 3 -18.02 -4.15 -7.32
N TRP A 4 -18.24 -3.26 -6.36
CA TRP A 4 -17.18 -2.64 -5.58
C TRP A 4 -17.13 -3.30 -4.20
N LYS A 5 -15.92 -3.68 -3.79
CA LYS A 5 -15.63 -4.21 -2.46
C LYS A 5 -14.70 -3.25 -1.76
N GLN A 6 -15.08 -2.79 -0.57
CA GLN A 6 -14.17 -2.06 0.31
C GLN A 6 -13.17 -3.03 0.93
N LEU A 7 -11.90 -2.65 0.96
CA LEU A 7 -10.83 -3.39 1.64
C LEU A 7 -10.62 -2.82 3.04
N GLU A 8 -10.29 -3.69 3.98
CA GLU A 8 -9.91 -3.29 5.32
C GLU A 8 -8.49 -2.72 5.31
N VAL A 9 -8.29 -1.56 5.95
CA VAL A 9 -6.99 -0.93 6.17
C VAL A 9 -6.56 -1.24 7.59
N HIS A 10 -5.47 -1.98 7.75
CA HIS A 10 -4.98 -2.42 9.05
C HIS A 10 -3.82 -1.53 9.54
N THR A 11 -3.70 -1.39 10.85
CA THR A 11 -2.71 -0.49 11.49
C THR A 11 -1.67 -1.26 12.31
N GLU A 12 -1.96 -2.52 12.63
CA GLU A 12 -1.15 -3.37 13.50
C GLU A 12 -0.72 -4.63 12.76
N ASP A 13 0.33 -4.52 11.97
CA ASP A 13 1.07 -5.68 11.50
C ASP A 13 2.39 -5.78 12.28
N GLN A 14 2.30 -6.44 13.43
CA GLN A 14 3.44 -6.62 14.33
C GLN A 14 4.36 -7.77 13.91
N THR A 15 4.26 -8.23 12.65
CA THR A 15 5.08 -9.35 12.17
C THR A 15 6.55 -8.92 12.14
N PRO A 16 7.40 -9.49 13.00
CA PRO A 16 8.81 -9.12 13.02
C PRO A 16 9.48 -9.58 11.71
N GLN A 17 10.45 -8.80 11.23
CA GLN A 17 11.30 -9.16 10.09
C GLN A 17 10.56 -9.34 8.76
N LYS A 18 9.39 -8.71 8.60
CA LYS A 18 8.68 -8.62 7.32
C LYS A 18 9.56 -7.88 6.29
N TRP A 19 9.62 -8.39 5.07
CA TRP A 19 10.43 -7.84 3.97
C TRP A 19 11.93 -7.73 4.25
N SER A 20 12.44 -8.53 5.18
CA SER A 20 13.87 -8.52 5.56
C SER A 20 14.81 -9.02 4.46
N VAL A 21 14.27 -9.67 3.42
CA VAL A 21 15.03 -10.08 2.24
C VAL A 21 14.66 -9.17 1.08
N SER A 22 15.63 -8.39 0.60
CA SER A 22 15.48 -7.55 -0.57
C SER A 22 15.42 -8.37 -1.85
N LEU A 23 14.52 -8.00 -2.76
CA LEU A 23 14.52 -8.47 -4.14
C LEU A 23 15.56 -7.62 -4.88
N SER A 24 16.74 -8.18 -5.14
CA SER A 24 17.78 -7.51 -5.94
C SER A 24 17.51 -7.62 -7.45
N GLU A 25 18.08 -6.73 -8.25
CA GLU A 25 17.88 -6.72 -9.71
C GLU A 25 18.26 -8.06 -10.37
N ASP A 26 19.39 -8.66 -9.97
CA ASP A 26 19.82 -9.95 -10.52
C ASP A 26 18.89 -11.10 -10.10
N MET A 27 18.40 -11.07 -8.85
CA MET A 27 17.40 -12.03 -8.39
C MET A 27 16.10 -11.87 -9.17
N PHE A 28 15.63 -10.64 -9.34
CA PHE A 28 14.43 -10.34 -10.12
C PHE A 28 14.56 -10.82 -11.55
N LYS A 29 15.66 -10.52 -12.26
CA LYS A 29 15.90 -10.99 -13.64
C LYS A 29 15.77 -12.51 -13.76
N ARG A 30 16.41 -13.26 -12.85
CA ARG A 30 16.35 -14.73 -12.85
C ARG A 30 14.95 -15.25 -12.51
N PHE A 31 14.35 -14.72 -11.45
CA PHE A 31 13.03 -15.10 -10.98
C PHE A 31 11.94 -14.81 -12.02
N PHE A 32 11.99 -13.63 -12.63
CA PHE A 32 11.03 -13.19 -13.64
C PHE A 32 11.18 -13.99 -14.94
N ALA A 33 12.41 -14.26 -15.40
CA ALA A 33 12.65 -15.06 -16.60
C ALA A 33 12.13 -16.51 -16.49
N LEU A 34 12.15 -17.08 -15.28
CA LEU A 34 11.61 -18.41 -14.98
C LEU A 34 10.17 -18.35 -14.42
N GLY A 35 9.57 -17.16 -14.43
CA GLY A 35 8.29 -16.87 -13.79
C GLY A 35 7.11 -17.56 -14.47
N SER A 36 6.06 -17.83 -13.69
CA SER A 36 4.77 -18.24 -14.25
C SER A 36 4.02 -17.05 -14.85
N PRO A 37 2.94 -17.24 -15.61
CA PRO A 37 2.10 -16.13 -16.08
C PRO A 37 1.59 -15.22 -14.97
N VAL A 38 1.39 -15.76 -13.75
CA VAL A 38 1.02 -14.95 -12.58
C VAL A 38 2.15 -14.01 -12.19
N VAL A 39 3.40 -14.50 -12.13
CA VAL A 39 4.59 -13.66 -11.86
C VAL A 39 4.71 -12.55 -12.90
N HIS A 40 4.53 -12.88 -14.19
CA HIS A 40 4.59 -11.90 -15.27
C HIS A 40 3.47 -10.85 -15.18
N ARG A 41 2.25 -11.23 -14.78
CA ARG A 41 1.17 -10.26 -14.57
C ARG A 41 1.37 -9.38 -13.34
N SER A 42 1.98 -9.93 -12.29
CA SER A 42 2.23 -9.20 -11.05
C SER A 42 3.42 -8.25 -11.13
N PHE A 43 4.49 -8.62 -11.82
CA PHE A 43 5.73 -7.83 -11.85
C PHE A 43 6.10 -7.28 -13.23
N GLY A 44 5.30 -7.58 -14.26
CA GLY A 44 5.54 -7.10 -15.61
C GLY A 44 5.30 -5.61 -15.78
N ASP A 45 5.58 -5.13 -17.00
CA ASP A 45 5.45 -3.73 -17.37
C ASP A 45 4.09 -3.17 -16.97
N GLY A 46 4.11 -1.98 -16.34
CA GLY A 46 2.92 -1.24 -15.96
C GLY A 46 2.09 -1.83 -14.83
N SER A 47 2.57 -2.87 -14.15
CA SER A 47 2.03 -3.35 -12.87
C SER A 47 2.51 -2.49 -11.69
N LEU A 48 1.63 -2.28 -10.71
CA LEU A 48 1.93 -1.52 -9.48
C LEU A 48 3.07 -2.17 -8.69
N PHE A 49 3.23 -3.47 -8.79
CA PHE A 49 4.24 -4.23 -8.05
C PHE A 49 5.54 -4.41 -8.83
N SER A 50 5.63 -3.95 -10.08
CA SER A 50 6.84 -4.10 -10.90
C SER A 50 8.04 -3.34 -10.32
N PRO A 51 9.21 -3.99 -10.15
CA PRO A 51 10.43 -3.28 -9.79
C PRO A 51 10.88 -2.24 -10.83
N LEU A 52 10.30 -2.24 -12.03
CA LEU A 52 10.65 -1.36 -13.15
C LEU A 52 9.58 -0.30 -13.44
N LEU A 53 8.58 -0.15 -12.56
CA LEU A 53 7.45 0.78 -12.76
C LEU A 53 7.91 2.22 -13.06
N PHE A 54 9.00 2.66 -12.43
CA PHE A 54 9.52 4.04 -12.54
C PHE A 54 10.69 4.17 -13.53
N GLY A 55 10.80 3.26 -14.50
CA GLY A 55 11.81 3.29 -15.56
C GLY A 55 13.22 2.86 -15.16
N LYS A 56 13.46 2.63 -13.87
CA LYS A 56 14.68 2.04 -13.31
C LYS A 56 14.32 0.99 -12.26
N TYR A 57 15.28 0.13 -11.92
CA TYR A 57 15.08 -0.86 -10.89
C TYR A 57 14.88 -0.22 -9.52
N PHE A 58 13.85 -0.68 -8.80
CA PHE A 58 13.53 -0.31 -7.44
C PHE A 58 12.86 -1.50 -6.74
N ASP A 59 13.38 -1.92 -5.58
CA ASP A 59 12.79 -3.02 -4.82
C ASP A 59 11.37 -2.63 -4.37
N PRO A 60 10.31 -3.38 -4.73
CA PRO A 60 8.95 -3.05 -4.33
C PRO A 60 8.69 -3.06 -2.82
N SER A 61 9.58 -3.68 -2.04
CA SER A 61 9.54 -3.67 -0.58
C SER A 61 10.23 -2.47 0.05
N ASP A 62 10.96 -1.66 -0.72
CA ASP A 62 11.43 -0.35 -0.27
C ASP A 62 10.30 0.67 -0.40
N ALA A 63 10.19 1.59 0.56
CA ALA A 63 9.17 2.62 0.54
C ALA A 63 9.51 3.70 -0.49
N PHE A 64 8.54 4.11 -1.30
CA PHE A 64 8.71 5.12 -2.35
C PHE A 64 7.83 6.35 -2.09
N PRO A 65 8.37 7.58 -2.14
CA PRO A 65 7.60 8.82 -1.96
C PRO A 65 6.81 9.18 -3.22
N LEU A 66 5.78 8.39 -3.53
CA LEU A 66 5.02 8.46 -4.77
C LEU A 66 4.46 9.87 -5.05
N TRP A 67 3.95 10.51 -4.01
CA TRP A 67 3.24 11.79 -4.07
C TRP A 67 4.16 13.00 -4.30
N GLU A 68 5.47 12.82 -4.26
CA GLU A 68 6.44 13.87 -4.64
C GLU A 68 6.64 13.96 -6.16
N PHE A 69 6.04 13.06 -6.93
CA PHE A 69 6.19 12.98 -8.38
C PHE A 69 4.85 13.07 -9.11
N GLU A 70 4.87 13.72 -10.27
CA GLU A 70 3.74 13.72 -11.19
C GLU A 70 3.67 12.39 -11.97
N SER A 71 2.49 11.76 -11.98
CA SER A 71 2.28 10.46 -12.62
C SER A 71 2.57 10.47 -14.12
N ASP A 72 2.19 11.55 -14.81
CA ASP A 72 2.45 11.74 -16.25
C ASP A 72 3.94 11.73 -16.59
N VAL A 73 4.77 12.31 -15.72
CA VAL A 73 6.22 12.38 -15.93
C VAL A 73 6.83 11.01 -15.65
N LEU A 74 6.53 10.44 -14.49
CA LEU A 74 7.17 9.21 -14.02
C LEU A 74 6.75 7.97 -14.82
N LEU A 75 5.52 7.95 -15.36
CA LEU A 75 5.00 6.86 -16.19
C LEU A 75 5.00 7.14 -17.69
N SER A 76 5.58 8.26 -18.15
CA SER A 76 5.57 8.70 -19.56
C SER A 76 5.88 7.59 -20.58
N ASN A 77 6.92 6.78 -20.34
CA ASN A 77 7.30 5.67 -21.22
C ASN A 77 6.26 4.54 -21.26
N LEU A 78 5.64 4.22 -20.11
CA LEU A 78 4.61 3.19 -20.02
C LEU A 78 3.30 3.66 -20.64
N ARG A 79 2.93 4.92 -20.44
CA ARG A 79 1.73 5.55 -21.03
C ARG A 79 1.84 5.62 -22.55
N SER A 80 2.96 6.11 -23.08
CA SER A 80 3.19 6.16 -24.53
C SER A 80 3.16 4.79 -25.21
N SER A 81 3.53 3.73 -24.47
CA SER A 81 3.46 2.35 -24.93
C SER A 81 2.10 1.67 -24.69
N GLY A 82 1.13 2.34 -24.06
CA GLY A 82 -0.17 1.77 -23.68
C GLY A 82 -0.07 0.62 -22.68
N LYS A 83 0.98 0.60 -21.86
CA LYS A 83 1.33 -0.53 -20.98
C LYS A 83 0.89 -0.37 -19.54
N THR A 84 0.34 0.76 -19.12
CA THR A 84 -0.07 0.99 -17.72
C THR A 84 -1.44 1.64 -17.62
N ASN A 85 -2.22 1.18 -16.63
CA ASN A 85 -3.46 1.79 -16.17
C ASN A 85 -3.31 2.28 -14.72
N ILE A 86 -2.08 2.64 -14.34
CA ILE A 86 -1.77 3.21 -13.03
C ILE A 86 -1.78 4.72 -13.12
N ASP A 87 -2.38 5.33 -12.11
CA ASP A 87 -2.39 6.77 -11.95
C ASP A 87 -2.38 7.12 -10.47
N TRP A 88 -1.75 8.24 -10.14
CA TRP A 88 -1.87 8.83 -8.82
C TRP A 88 -1.89 10.35 -8.97
N PHE A 89 -2.65 10.99 -8.10
CA PHE A 89 -2.81 12.43 -8.13
C PHE A 89 -3.21 12.96 -6.76
N GLN A 90 -2.98 14.26 -6.58
CA GLN A 90 -3.38 15.00 -5.40
C GLN A 90 -4.56 15.91 -5.74
N THR A 91 -5.52 15.97 -4.83
CA THR A 91 -6.64 16.92 -4.81
C THR A 91 -6.49 17.86 -3.61
N ASP A 92 -7.40 18.83 -3.46
CA ASP A 92 -7.41 19.72 -2.30
C ASP A 92 -7.61 18.94 -0.98
N ASP A 93 -8.36 17.83 -1.02
CA ASP A 93 -8.80 17.10 0.16
C ASP A 93 -8.19 15.69 0.32
N ALA A 94 -7.52 15.16 -0.69
CA ALA A 94 -6.98 13.80 -0.63
C ALA A 94 -5.83 13.53 -1.62
N TYR A 95 -5.11 12.44 -1.33
CA TYR A 95 -4.23 11.73 -2.24
C TYR A 95 -4.95 10.50 -2.81
N VAL A 96 -4.91 10.29 -4.12
CA VAL A 96 -5.64 9.21 -4.79
C VAL A 96 -4.70 8.36 -5.64
N LEU A 97 -4.71 7.04 -5.43
CA LEU A 97 -3.97 6.06 -6.22
C LEU A 97 -4.96 5.13 -6.90
N LYS A 98 -4.76 4.91 -8.19
CA LYS A 98 -5.55 4.02 -9.04
C LYS A 98 -4.63 3.06 -9.75
N ALA A 99 -4.97 1.78 -9.75
CA ALA A 99 -4.15 0.76 -10.37
C ALA A 99 -4.96 -0.44 -10.81
N ASP A 100 -4.59 -1.00 -11.96
CA ASP A 100 -5.01 -2.36 -12.31
C ASP A 100 -4.28 -3.38 -11.43
N LEU A 101 -5.06 -4.29 -10.86
CA LEU A 101 -4.63 -5.49 -10.18
C LEU A 101 -4.66 -6.64 -11.19
N SER A 102 -3.78 -6.59 -12.19
CA SER A 102 -3.64 -7.61 -13.23
C SER A 102 -3.20 -8.98 -12.69
N ALA A 103 -2.71 -9.03 -11.45
CA ALA A 103 -2.42 -10.25 -10.71
C ALA A 103 -3.72 -10.91 -10.23
N GLY A 104 -4.01 -12.10 -10.74
CA GLY A 104 -5.24 -12.84 -10.47
C GLY A 104 -5.66 -12.86 -9.01
N LEU A 105 -6.73 -12.11 -8.71
CA LEU A 105 -7.52 -12.19 -7.49
C LEU A 105 -8.39 -13.45 -7.48
N GLU A 106 -7.79 -14.62 -7.69
CA GLU A 106 -8.42 -15.83 -7.16
C GLU A 106 -8.32 -15.72 -5.63
N ASN A 107 -9.30 -15.03 -5.02
CA ASN A 107 -9.61 -14.94 -3.59
C ASN A 107 -9.07 -13.73 -2.78
N ASN A 108 -9.36 -12.48 -3.19
CA ASN A 108 -9.28 -11.29 -2.30
C ASN A 108 -7.95 -11.14 -1.51
N THR A 109 -6.78 -11.42 -2.09
CA THR A 109 -5.52 -11.47 -1.33
C THR A 109 -4.84 -10.13 -1.13
N VAL A 110 -5.42 -9.03 -1.62
CA VAL A 110 -4.84 -7.70 -1.43
C VAL A 110 -5.11 -7.23 0.00
N GLN A 111 -4.04 -6.91 0.72
CA GLN A 111 -4.04 -6.41 2.07
C GLN A 111 -3.44 -5.01 2.10
N PHE A 112 -3.98 -4.19 3.00
CA PHE A 112 -3.52 -2.84 3.25
C PHE A 112 -3.04 -2.71 4.68
N PHE A 113 -1.81 -2.23 4.84
CA PHE A 113 -1.25 -1.91 6.16
C PHE A 113 -0.68 -0.50 6.17
N VAL A 114 -0.88 0.23 7.25
CA VAL A 114 -0.23 1.52 7.47
C VAL A 114 0.73 1.41 8.66
N GLU A 115 2.02 1.53 8.39
CA GLU A 115 3.08 1.45 9.41
C GLU A 115 3.33 2.83 10.01
N HIS A 116 2.93 3.02 11.27
CA HIS A 116 3.16 4.23 12.07
C HIS A 116 2.69 5.54 11.39
N GLY A 117 1.68 5.46 10.51
CA GLY A 117 1.19 6.61 9.74
C GLY A 117 2.17 7.14 8.68
N LYS A 118 3.26 6.41 8.38
CA LYS A 118 4.32 6.87 7.47
C LYS A 118 4.42 6.07 6.19
N ILE A 119 4.11 4.78 6.24
CA ILE A 119 4.26 3.89 5.08
C ILE A 119 2.95 3.15 4.88
N MET A 120 2.35 3.33 3.72
CA MET A 120 1.27 2.48 3.23
C MET A 120 1.86 1.28 2.49
N GLU A 121 1.45 0.09 2.88
CA GLU A 121 1.79 -1.16 2.24
C GLU A 121 0.57 -1.74 1.54
N ILE A 122 0.77 -2.12 0.28
CA ILE A 122 -0.18 -2.87 -0.53
C ILE A 122 0.47 -4.21 -0.84
N SER A 123 -0.03 -5.29 -0.27
CA SER A 123 0.59 -6.62 -0.42
C SER A 123 -0.43 -7.71 -0.68
N GLY A 124 0.02 -8.87 -1.15
CA GLY A 124 -0.86 -10.02 -1.33
C GLY A 124 -0.13 -11.28 -1.75
N GLN A 125 -0.81 -12.42 -1.63
CA GLN A 125 -0.29 -13.74 -2.02
C GLN A 125 -0.98 -14.25 -3.29
N TRP A 126 -0.23 -14.93 -4.15
CA TRP A 126 -0.80 -15.71 -5.27
C TRP A 126 -0.56 -17.21 -5.17
N LYS A 127 0.28 -17.64 -4.22
CA LYS A 127 0.52 -19.05 -3.93
C LYS A 127 0.15 -19.30 -2.46
N PRO A 128 -1.02 -19.87 -2.17
CA PRO A 128 -1.30 -20.32 -0.81
C PRO A 128 -0.27 -21.38 -0.41
N LYS A 129 0.32 -21.22 0.77
CA LYS A 129 1.39 -22.07 1.29
C LYS A 129 0.83 -23.49 1.50
N ARG A 130 1.00 -24.39 0.54
CA ARG A 130 0.50 -25.78 0.66
C ARG A 130 1.35 -26.68 1.57
N ASP A 131 2.63 -26.36 1.79
CA ASP A 131 3.57 -27.36 2.33
C ASP A 131 4.77 -26.83 3.16
N GLN A 132 4.60 -25.72 3.90
CA GLN A 132 5.64 -25.29 4.84
C GLN A 132 5.03 -25.02 6.21
N SER A 133 5.70 -25.52 7.25
CA SER A 133 5.32 -25.48 8.66
C SER A 133 4.56 -24.20 9.06
N LYS A 134 3.55 -24.36 9.90
CA LYS A 134 2.64 -23.34 10.44
C LYS A 134 3.31 -22.20 11.25
N THR A 135 4.61 -21.96 11.09
CA THR A 135 5.43 -21.19 12.04
C THR A 135 6.15 -19.97 11.46
N LYS A 136 6.28 -19.80 10.14
CA LYS A 136 7.00 -18.65 9.57
C LYS A 136 6.18 -17.90 8.51
N ASP A 137 6.03 -16.59 8.73
CA ASP A 137 5.42 -15.65 7.79
C ASP A 137 6.13 -15.69 6.42
N TRP A 138 5.36 -15.68 5.34
CA TRP A 138 5.87 -15.73 3.96
C TRP A 138 6.68 -14.49 3.58
N ARG A 139 6.45 -13.38 4.29
CA ARG A 139 7.08 -12.08 4.08
C ARG A 139 8.49 -12.01 4.65
N SER A 140 8.86 -12.92 5.55
CA SER A 140 10.17 -12.96 6.23
C SER A 140 11.23 -13.81 5.49
N GLY A 141 11.02 -14.09 4.20
CA GLY A 141 11.93 -14.86 3.35
C GLY A 141 11.97 -14.28 1.94
N ASN A 142 12.19 -15.12 0.93
CA ASN A 142 12.06 -14.75 -0.49
C ASN A 142 10.57 -14.52 -0.84
N TRP A 143 10.00 -13.44 -0.31
CA TRP A 143 8.57 -13.17 -0.33
C TRP A 143 8.00 -13.13 -1.76
N TRP A 144 8.81 -12.69 -2.72
CA TRP A 144 8.49 -12.62 -4.14
C TRP A 144 8.21 -14.00 -4.77
N GLU A 145 8.58 -15.10 -4.12
CA GLU A 145 8.21 -16.45 -4.60
C GLU A 145 6.74 -16.79 -4.30
N TYR A 146 6.14 -16.11 -3.31
CA TYR A 146 4.83 -16.43 -2.73
C TYR A 146 3.79 -15.31 -2.94
N GLY A 147 4.25 -14.07 -3.14
CA GLY A 147 3.38 -12.91 -3.25
C GLY A 147 4.11 -11.64 -3.68
N TYR A 148 3.43 -10.53 -3.48
CA TYR A 148 3.81 -9.20 -3.93
C TYR A 148 3.65 -8.17 -2.83
N VAL A 149 4.38 -7.07 -2.97
CA VAL A 149 4.26 -5.89 -2.13
C VAL A 149 4.57 -4.64 -2.95
N ARG A 150 3.94 -3.52 -2.60
CA ARG A 150 4.39 -2.16 -2.90
C ARG A 150 4.29 -1.35 -1.61
N ARG A 151 5.40 -0.72 -1.20
CA ARG A 151 5.42 0.22 -0.06
C ARG A 151 5.55 1.65 -0.56
N LEU A 152 4.68 2.52 -0.07
CA LEU A 152 4.58 3.92 -0.46
C LEU A 152 4.68 4.78 0.79
N GLU A 153 5.52 5.81 0.75
CA GLU A 153 5.57 6.79 1.82
C GLU A 153 4.32 7.67 1.79
N LEU A 154 3.76 7.93 2.96
CA LEU A 154 2.61 8.79 3.14
C LEU A 154 3.09 10.24 3.36
N PRO A 155 2.44 11.22 2.72
CA PRO A 155 2.71 12.64 2.95
C PRO A 155 2.46 13.01 4.41
N GLY A 156 3.16 14.02 4.91
CA GLY A 156 3.08 14.42 6.32
C GLY A 156 1.70 14.94 6.76
N ASP A 157 0.89 15.43 5.81
CA ASP A 157 -0.48 15.88 6.03
C ASP A 157 -1.54 14.80 5.73
N ALA A 158 -1.14 13.55 5.45
CA ALA A 158 -2.09 12.48 5.21
C ALA A 158 -2.84 12.06 6.50
N ASP A 159 -4.17 12.12 6.48
CA ASP A 159 -5.00 11.46 7.49
C ASP A 159 -5.16 9.98 7.13
N TRP A 160 -4.12 9.22 7.46
CA TRP A 160 -4.06 7.81 7.13
C TRP A 160 -5.12 6.96 7.84
N LYS A 161 -5.72 7.45 8.92
CA LYS A 161 -6.73 6.70 9.70
C LYS A 161 -8.04 6.56 8.93
N ASP A 162 -8.34 7.57 8.12
CA ASP A 162 -9.54 7.62 7.29
C ASP A 162 -9.24 7.19 5.84
N THR A 163 -8.18 6.40 5.63
CA THR A 163 -7.85 5.84 4.32
C THR A 163 -8.95 4.88 3.87
N GLU A 164 -9.42 5.08 2.64
CA GLU A 164 -10.39 4.21 1.98
C GLU A 164 -9.71 3.47 0.83
N ALA A 165 -9.93 2.15 0.76
CA ALA A 165 -9.45 1.34 -0.35
C ALA A 165 -10.62 0.51 -0.92
N TYR A 166 -10.77 0.53 -2.24
CA TYR A 166 -11.85 -0.15 -2.95
C TYR A 166 -11.30 -0.95 -4.12
N VAL A 167 -11.84 -2.15 -4.31
CA VAL A 167 -11.56 -3.00 -5.48
C VAL A 167 -12.83 -3.20 -6.29
N ARG A 168 -12.76 -2.89 -7.58
CA ARG A 168 -13.85 -3.12 -8.54
C ARG A 168 -13.58 -4.39 -9.34
N ASN A 169 -14.57 -5.29 -9.36
CA ASN A 169 -14.55 -6.54 -10.12
C ASN A 169 -13.26 -7.36 -9.93
N ASP A 170 -12.61 -7.24 -8.77
CA ASP A 170 -11.36 -7.92 -8.47
C ASP A 170 -10.21 -7.58 -9.44
N LEU A 171 -10.26 -6.41 -10.10
CA LEU A 171 -9.31 -6.02 -11.15
C LEU A 171 -8.80 -4.59 -11.04
N PHE A 172 -9.55 -3.69 -10.41
CA PHE A 172 -9.16 -2.27 -10.34
C PHE A 172 -9.18 -1.80 -8.90
N LEU A 173 -8.04 -1.33 -8.43
CA LEU A 173 -7.84 -0.76 -7.11
C LEU A 173 -7.97 0.76 -7.18
N GLU A 174 -8.71 1.33 -6.24
CA GLU A 174 -8.73 2.75 -5.94
C GLU A 174 -8.46 2.94 -4.44
N VAL A 175 -7.43 3.72 -4.11
CA VAL A 175 -7.06 4.09 -2.75
C VAL A 175 -7.20 5.59 -2.63
N ARG A 176 -7.90 6.06 -1.61
CA ARG A 176 -8.08 7.47 -1.28
C ARG A 176 -7.59 7.69 0.15
N ILE A 177 -6.62 8.57 0.30
CA ILE A 177 -6.04 8.94 1.60
C ILE A 177 -6.40 10.41 1.83
N PRO A 178 -7.34 10.71 2.74
CA PRO A 178 -7.70 12.08 3.05
C PRO A 178 -6.51 12.88 3.58
N LYS A 179 -6.59 14.21 3.46
CA LYS A 179 -5.66 15.12 4.12
C LYS A 179 -6.20 15.54 5.48
N SER A 180 -5.30 15.64 6.44
CA SER A 180 -5.57 16.21 7.75
C SER A 180 -5.96 17.67 7.57
N SER A 181 -7.18 18.04 7.94
CA SER A 181 -7.57 19.44 8.03
C SER A 181 -6.66 20.14 9.03
N LEU A 182 -5.99 21.22 8.62
CA LEU A 182 -5.04 22.00 9.42
C LEU A 182 -5.69 22.76 10.61
N ASP A 183 -6.87 22.36 11.07
CA ASP A 183 -7.66 23.07 12.10
C ASP A 183 -7.51 22.49 13.52
N SER A 184 -6.64 21.49 13.73
CA SER A 184 -6.41 20.92 15.06
C SER A 184 -5.32 21.62 15.89
N ASP A 185 -5.01 22.88 15.59
CA ASP A 185 -4.19 23.76 16.45
C ASP A 185 -5.07 24.80 17.19
N THR A 186 -6.26 24.37 17.61
CA THR A 186 -7.03 25.14 18.58
C THR A 186 -6.44 24.89 19.98
N PRO A 187 -5.82 25.88 20.65
CA PRO A 187 -5.35 25.70 22.02
C PRO A 187 -6.52 25.30 22.93
N PRO A 188 -6.32 24.40 23.92
CA PRO A 188 -7.39 23.95 24.78
C PRO A 188 -8.06 25.14 25.45
N ALA A 189 -9.38 25.23 25.30
CA ALA A 189 -10.20 26.24 25.96
C ALA A 189 -9.90 26.23 27.48
N PRO A 190 -9.75 27.41 28.12
CA PRO A 190 -9.44 27.48 29.54
C PRO A 190 -10.52 26.78 30.37
N GLY A 191 -10.06 25.99 31.33
CA GLY A 191 -10.77 24.89 31.94
C GLY A 191 -12.15 25.20 32.52
N LYS A 192 -13.06 24.24 32.37
CA LYS A 192 -14.20 24.10 33.26
C LYS A 192 -13.67 23.74 34.65
N GLY A 193 -13.75 24.71 35.57
CA GLY A 193 -13.38 24.54 36.96
C GLY A 193 -14.10 23.35 37.59
N ILE A 194 -13.32 22.47 38.22
CA ILE A 194 -13.83 21.46 39.14
C ILE A 194 -14.16 22.19 40.44
N LEU A 195 -15.45 22.37 40.71
CA LEU A 195 -15.95 22.86 41.99
C LEU A 195 -15.74 21.76 43.04
N ALA A 196 -14.67 21.87 43.83
CA ALA A 196 -14.50 21.03 45.01
C ALA A 196 -15.57 21.41 46.05
N LYS A 197 -16.53 20.52 46.29
CA LYS A 197 -17.40 20.59 47.47
C LYS A 197 -16.57 20.24 48.70
N ILE A 198 -16.35 21.21 49.57
CA ILE A 198 -15.94 20.96 50.96
C ILE A 198 -17.22 20.57 51.71
N SER A 199 -17.22 19.37 52.29
CA SER A 199 -18.27 18.91 53.20
C SER A 199 -17.76 19.13 54.61
N ASP A 200 -18.29 20.14 55.30
CA ASP A 200 -18.13 20.29 56.74
C ASP A 200 -19.08 19.31 57.44
N HIS A 201 -18.54 18.48 58.33
CA HIS A 201 -19.31 17.82 59.37
C HIS A 201 -18.64 18.10 60.72
N LEU A 202 -19.49 18.53 61.67
CA LEU A 202 -19.20 18.73 63.09
C LEU A 202 -18.55 17.51 63.75
#